data_AF-A0A7V9CK98-F1
#
_entry.id   AF-A0A7V9CK98-F1
#
_cell.length_a   1.000
_cell.length_b   1.000
_cell.length_c   1.000
_cell.angle_alpha   90.00
_cell.angle_beta   90.00
_cell.angle_gamma   90.00
#
_symmetry.space_group_name_H-M   'P 1'
#
loop_
_entity.id
_entity.type
_entity.pdbx_description
1 polymer ?
#
loop_
_entity_poly.entity_id
_entity_poly.type
_entity_poly.pdbx_seq_one_letter_code
_entity_poly.pdbx_strand_id
1 'polypeptide(L)'
;MSDDHLVLDDPARHSRRAFVSALLVAAGGAQVVAQPSSAPVPAATSRRLRVGVAGLVHGHVRGLMGALGKRSDIDLVGVFDADAALRARFGTQHGLEATRLFADLDTLLTTARPEALLVYTNTFDHLAVIETAARRGVHVMVEKPLAVSVAHATAMATAAARG
;
A
#
# COMPACT_ATOMS: atom_id res chain seq x y z
N MET A 1 -7.63 -52.91 49.17
CA MET A 1 -6.87 -52.75 47.93
C MET A 1 -7.36 -51.45 47.34
N SER A 2 -6.94 -50.26 47.83
CA SER A 2 -5.54 -49.78 48.01
C SER A 2 -4.84 -49.89 46.65
N ASP A 3 -4.42 -48.84 45.96
CA ASP A 3 -4.06 -47.45 46.30
C ASP A 3 -4.39 -46.54 45.08
N ASP A 4 -4.95 -45.35 45.21
CA ASP A 4 -4.38 -44.09 45.69
C ASP A 4 -3.40 -43.44 44.68
N HIS A 5 -3.86 -42.40 43.95
CA HIS A 5 -3.07 -41.21 43.64
C HIS A 5 -4.01 -40.02 43.40
N LEU A 6 -3.91 -39.10 44.35
CA LEU A 6 -4.67 -37.88 44.54
C LEU A 6 -4.68 -36.92 43.35
N VAL A 7 -5.90 -36.41 43.12
CA VAL A 7 -6.26 -35.08 42.61
C VAL A 7 -5.53 -33.98 43.38
N LEU A 8 -5.18 -32.87 42.72
CA LEU A 8 -5.57 -31.50 43.11
C LEU A 8 -4.95 -30.45 42.18
N ASP A 9 -5.82 -29.83 41.39
CA ASP A 9 -5.72 -28.41 41.01
C ASP A 9 -5.55 -27.57 42.28
N ASP A 10 -4.60 -26.62 42.27
CA ASP A 10 -4.47 -25.62 43.33
C ASP A 10 -4.62 -24.19 42.78
N PRO A 11 -5.76 -23.51 43.07
CA PRO A 11 -5.96 -22.10 42.82
C PRO A 11 -5.45 -21.25 44.00
N ALA A 12 -4.73 -20.18 43.65
CA ALA A 12 -4.34 -19.05 44.50
C ALA A 12 -3.19 -19.25 45.50
N ARG A 13 -2.06 -18.61 45.19
CA ARG A 13 -1.15 -18.08 46.22
C ARG A 13 -0.73 -16.65 45.93
N HIS A 14 -1.49 -15.72 46.50
CA HIS A 14 -0.97 -14.43 46.91
C HIS A 14 -0.13 -14.63 48.18
N SER A 15 1.06 -14.04 48.26
CA SER A 15 1.59 -13.58 49.55
C SER A 15 2.48 -12.36 49.38
N ARG A 16 2.09 -11.34 50.12
CA ARG A 16 2.70 -10.02 50.23
C ARG A 16 4.05 -10.15 50.94
N ARG A 17 5.09 -9.56 50.36
CA ARG A 17 6.23 -9.04 51.11
C ARG A 17 6.42 -7.58 50.73
N ALA A 18 5.87 -6.71 51.57
CA ALA A 18 6.45 -5.39 51.74
C ALA A 18 7.82 -5.57 52.40
N PHE A 19 8.84 -4.82 51.98
CA PHE A 19 9.80 -4.17 52.88
C PHE A 19 10.69 -3.20 52.08
N VAL A 20 10.57 -1.93 52.47
CA VAL A 20 11.57 -0.85 52.50
C VAL A 20 11.98 -0.16 51.20
N SER A 21 11.44 1.05 51.11
CA SER A 21 11.92 2.23 50.40
C SER A 21 13.45 2.41 50.47
N ALA A 22 14.08 2.45 49.30
CA ALA A 22 15.28 3.24 49.08
C ALA A 22 14.90 4.39 48.14
N LEU A 23 14.71 5.57 48.74
CA LEU A 23 14.50 6.81 48.01
C LEU A 23 15.83 7.22 47.36
N LEU A 24 16.04 6.84 46.11
CA LEU A 24 17.06 7.42 45.25
C LEU A 24 16.41 8.56 44.47
N VAL A 25 16.62 9.79 44.94
CA VAL A 25 16.37 11.01 44.17
C VAL A 25 17.40 11.04 43.05
N ALA A 26 17.09 10.40 41.93
CA ALA A 26 17.75 10.68 40.67
C ALA A 26 17.01 11.85 40.04
N ALA A 27 17.63 13.03 40.09
CA ALA A 27 17.24 14.18 39.28
C ALA A 27 17.48 13.82 37.79
N GLY A 28 16.58 13.04 37.21
CA GLY A 28 16.56 12.67 35.81
C GLY A 28 15.64 13.61 35.06
N GLY A 29 16.22 14.60 34.38
CA GLY A 29 15.48 15.58 33.58
C GLY A 29 14.58 14.89 32.55
N ALA A 30 13.36 15.42 32.41
CA ALA A 30 12.40 15.02 31.40
C ALA A 30 13.10 14.97 30.03
N GLN A 31 13.30 13.77 29.49
CA GLN A 31 13.75 13.61 28.12
C GLN A 31 12.57 14.00 27.22
N VAL A 32 12.62 15.22 26.71
CA VAL A 32 11.77 15.63 25.59
C VAL A 32 12.20 14.77 24.40
N VAL A 33 11.42 13.73 24.10
CA VAL A 33 11.52 13.02 22.83
C VAL A 33 11.11 14.02 21.76
N ALA A 34 12.10 14.62 21.10
CA ALA A 34 11.87 15.49 19.96
C ALA A 34 11.18 14.68 18.85
N GLN A 35 9.89 14.93 18.64
CA GLN A 35 9.23 14.43 17.45
C GLN A 35 9.89 15.08 16.23
N PRO A 36 10.21 14.34 15.16
CA PRO A 36 10.71 14.95 13.94
C PRO A 36 9.66 15.95 13.45
N SER A 37 10.05 17.23 13.45
CA SER A 37 9.25 18.32 12.92
C SER A 37 8.82 17.93 11.50
N SER A 38 7.52 17.77 11.26
CA SER A 38 7.01 17.64 9.90
C SER A 38 7.40 18.91 9.16
N ALA A 39 8.36 18.79 8.24
CA ALA A 39 8.68 19.85 7.32
C ALA A 39 7.36 20.33 6.66
N PRO A 40 7.18 21.63 6.44
CA PRO A 40 6.00 22.12 5.74
C PRO A 40 5.90 21.38 4.41
N VAL A 41 4.79 20.71 4.16
CA VAL A 41 4.48 20.19 2.82
C VAL A 41 4.52 21.40 1.89
N PRO A 42 5.41 21.43 0.88
CA PRO A 42 5.46 22.53 -0.07
C PRO A 42 4.06 22.78 -0.61
N ALA A 43 3.62 24.03 -0.63
CA ALA A 43 2.31 24.39 -1.15
C ALA A 43 2.12 23.73 -2.53
N ALA A 44 1.07 22.91 -2.65
CA ALA A 44 0.82 22.11 -3.82
C ALA A 44 0.82 22.99 -5.08
N THR A 45 1.72 22.68 -6.01
CA THR A 45 1.68 23.28 -7.34
C THR A 45 0.30 23.04 -7.94
N SER A 46 -0.30 24.05 -8.57
CA SER A 46 -1.66 24.03 -9.15
C SER A 46 -1.88 23.03 -10.30
N ARG A 47 -0.98 22.04 -10.46
CA ARG A 47 -1.01 21.03 -11.52
C ARG A 47 -1.59 19.73 -10.96
N ARG A 48 -2.60 19.19 -11.64
CA ARG A 48 -3.20 17.89 -11.34
C ARG A 48 -2.15 16.78 -11.41
N LEU A 49 -2.15 15.88 -10.42
CA LEU A 49 -1.32 14.68 -10.40
C LEU A 49 -1.77 13.74 -11.52
N ARG A 50 -0.87 13.38 -12.41
CA ARG A 50 -1.15 12.46 -13.52
C ARG A 50 -1.08 11.03 -13.03
N VAL A 51 -2.20 10.32 -13.07
CA VAL A 51 -2.31 8.95 -12.55
C VAL A 51 -2.67 8.00 -13.69
N GLY A 52 -1.99 6.87 -13.78
CA GLY A 52 -2.36 5.74 -14.62
C GLY A 52 -2.95 4.60 -13.79
N VAL A 53 -3.74 3.74 -14.42
CA VAL A 53 -4.21 2.47 -13.83
C VAL A 53 -3.56 1.32 -14.59
N ALA A 54 -3.05 0.33 -13.88
CA ALA A 54 -2.49 -0.89 -14.46
C ALA A 54 -3.29 -2.11 -13.98
N GLY A 55 -3.94 -2.79 -14.92
CA GLY A 55 -4.83 -3.93 -14.67
C GLY A 55 -6.26 -3.55 -14.34
N LEU A 56 -7.19 -4.41 -14.77
CA LEU A 56 -8.64 -4.32 -14.59
C LEU A 56 -9.22 -5.60 -13.99
N VAL A 57 -8.36 -6.53 -13.56
CA VAL A 57 -8.72 -7.87 -13.07
C VAL A 57 -9.57 -7.78 -11.79
N HIS A 58 -9.31 -6.79 -10.95
CA HIS A 58 -10.04 -6.61 -9.68
C HIS A 58 -11.23 -5.65 -9.83
N GLY A 59 -12.42 -6.12 -9.44
CA GLY A 59 -13.67 -5.34 -9.53
C GLY A 59 -13.69 -4.02 -8.73
N HIS A 60 -12.77 -3.83 -7.78
CA HIS A 60 -12.65 -2.59 -6.99
C HIS A 60 -12.22 -1.37 -7.81
N VAL A 61 -11.68 -1.55 -9.02
CA VAL A 61 -11.39 -0.44 -9.94
C VAL A 61 -12.65 0.41 -10.19
N ARG A 62 -13.86 -0.18 -10.11
CA ARG A 62 -15.13 0.56 -10.23
C ARG A 62 -15.31 1.60 -9.12
N GLY A 63 -14.99 1.25 -7.88
CA GLY A 63 -15.06 2.16 -6.73
C GLY A 63 -14.02 3.28 -6.85
N LEU A 64 -12.82 2.94 -7.33
CA LEU A 64 -11.76 3.90 -7.63
C LEU A 64 -12.22 4.96 -8.64
N MET A 65 -12.85 4.57 -9.76
CA MET A 65 -13.29 5.53 -10.77
C MET A 65 -14.30 6.55 -10.23
N GLY A 66 -15.23 6.10 -9.38
CA GLY A 66 -16.16 6.99 -8.70
C GLY A 66 -15.49 7.98 -7.74
N ALA A 67 -14.38 7.59 -7.10
CA ALA A 67 -13.57 8.46 -6.27
C ALA A 67 -12.73 9.44 -7.10
N LEU A 68 -12.07 8.96 -8.16
CA LEU A 68 -11.25 9.77 -9.06
C LEU A 68 -12.07 10.85 -9.77
N GLY A 69 -13.29 10.54 -10.22
CA GLY A 69 -14.17 11.53 -10.85
C GLY A 69 -14.59 12.70 -9.96
N LYS A 70 -14.45 12.57 -8.63
CA LYS A 70 -14.74 13.64 -7.66
C LYS A 70 -13.51 14.46 -7.28
N ARG A 71 -12.31 14.08 -7.77
CA ARG A 71 -11.05 14.74 -7.43
C ARG A 71 -10.64 15.70 -8.54
N SER A 72 -10.59 16.99 -8.19
CA SER A 72 -10.11 18.04 -9.11
C SER A 72 -8.59 18.05 -9.23
N ASP A 73 -7.87 17.42 -8.30
CA ASP A 73 -6.41 17.42 -8.20
C ASP A 73 -5.72 16.20 -8.85
N ILE A 74 -6.48 15.26 -9.40
CA ILE A 74 -5.96 14.07 -10.09
C ILE A 74 -6.45 14.03 -11.53
N ASP A 75 -5.57 13.75 -12.48
CA ASP A 75 -5.89 13.47 -13.88
C ASP A 75 -5.61 12.00 -14.23
N LEU A 76 -6.64 11.24 -14.62
CA LEU A 76 -6.48 9.85 -15.07
C LEU A 76 -5.95 9.84 -16.50
N VAL A 77 -4.65 9.72 -16.69
CA VAL A 77 -4.00 9.85 -18.01
C VAL A 77 -4.05 8.59 -18.87
N GLY A 78 -4.32 7.43 -18.26
CA GLY A 78 -4.47 6.20 -19.02
C GLY A 78 -4.74 4.97 -18.16
N VAL A 79 -5.23 3.93 -18.82
CA VAL A 79 -5.59 2.64 -18.23
C VAL A 79 -4.99 1.55 -19.09
N PHE A 80 -4.14 0.73 -18.50
CA PHE A 80 -3.56 -0.45 -19.12
C PHE A 80 -4.26 -1.72 -18.65
N ASP A 81 -4.52 -2.64 -19.56
CA ASP A 81 -4.75 -4.06 -19.28
C ASP A 81 -4.35 -4.84 -20.55
N ALA A 82 -3.92 -6.10 -20.47
CA ALA A 82 -3.58 -6.89 -21.66
C ALA A 82 -4.84 -7.42 -22.38
N ASP A 83 -5.94 -7.62 -21.67
CA ASP A 83 -7.20 -8.14 -22.20
C ASP A 83 -8.00 -7.05 -22.93
N ALA A 84 -8.18 -7.22 -24.24
CA ALA A 84 -8.93 -6.28 -25.08
C ALA A 84 -10.40 -6.16 -24.71
N ALA A 85 -11.04 -7.26 -24.29
CA ALA A 85 -12.44 -7.26 -23.89
C ALA A 85 -12.63 -6.51 -22.56
N LEU A 86 -11.71 -6.67 -21.60
CA LEU A 86 -11.73 -5.89 -20.35
C LEU A 86 -11.56 -4.39 -20.64
N ARG A 87 -10.59 -4.00 -21.46
CA ARG A 87 -10.38 -2.59 -21.84
C ARG A 87 -11.61 -2.00 -22.51
N ALA A 88 -12.18 -2.69 -23.50
CA ALA A 88 -13.35 -2.21 -24.24
C ALA A 88 -14.56 -2.04 -23.32
N ARG A 89 -14.85 -3.05 -22.48
CA ARG A 89 -15.94 -2.98 -21.50
C ARG A 89 -15.74 -1.83 -20.51
N PHE A 90 -14.52 -1.68 -19.99
CA PHE A 90 -14.19 -0.63 -19.02
C PHE A 90 -14.30 0.76 -19.63
N GLY A 91 -13.79 0.94 -20.86
CA GLY A 91 -13.91 2.17 -21.63
C GLY A 91 -15.36 2.59 -21.81
N THR A 92 -16.22 1.68 -22.30
CA THR A 92 -17.66 1.94 -22.46
C THR A 92 -18.34 2.26 -21.14
N GLN A 93 -18.06 1.50 -20.07
CA GLN A 93 -18.71 1.70 -18.76
C GLN A 93 -18.38 3.06 -18.14
N HIS A 94 -17.20 3.62 -18.42
CA HIS A 94 -16.70 4.85 -17.81
C HIS A 94 -16.56 6.02 -18.79
N GLY A 95 -17.00 5.87 -20.04
CA GLY A 95 -16.90 6.92 -21.05
C GLY A 95 -15.46 7.34 -21.35
N LEU A 96 -14.51 6.40 -21.32
CA LEU A 96 -13.11 6.71 -21.61
C LEU A 96 -12.82 6.64 -23.11
N GLU A 97 -12.16 7.68 -23.60
CA GLU A 97 -11.62 7.72 -24.96
C GLU A 97 -10.67 6.54 -25.21
N ALA A 98 -10.71 5.97 -26.41
CA ALA A 98 -9.82 4.87 -26.80
C ALA A 98 -8.33 5.23 -26.66
N THR A 99 -7.98 6.51 -26.80
CA THR A 99 -6.62 7.04 -26.62
C THR A 99 -6.11 6.96 -25.17
N ARG A 100 -7.00 6.71 -24.20
CA ARG A 100 -6.65 6.48 -22.79
C ARG A 100 -6.59 5.00 -22.43
N LEU A 101 -6.84 4.09 -23.38
CA LEU A 101 -6.84 2.65 -23.15
C LEU A 101 -5.61 2.02 -23.83
N PHE A 102 -4.76 1.38 -23.03
CA PHE A 102 -3.46 0.87 -23.48
C PHE A 102 -3.42 -0.65 -23.36
N ALA A 103 -2.98 -1.33 -24.42
CA ALA A 103 -2.79 -2.78 -24.42
C ALA A 103 -1.44 -3.22 -23.85
N ASP A 104 -0.53 -2.27 -23.63
CA ASP A 104 0.84 -2.49 -23.18
C ASP A 104 1.21 -1.43 -22.12
N LEU A 105 1.87 -1.90 -21.05
CA LEU A 105 2.23 -1.06 -19.91
C LEU A 105 3.31 -0.05 -20.27
N ASP A 106 4.31 -0.47 -21.06
CA ASP A 106 5.40 0.43 -21.48
C ASP A 106 4.88 1.55 -22.38
N THR A 107 3.90 1.25 -23.23
CA THR A 107 3.22 2.24 -24.07
C THR A 107 2.44 3.26 -23.23
N LEU A 108 1.74 2.82 -22.19
CA LEU A 108 1.10 3.72 -21.21
C LEU A 108 2.16 4.63 -20.56
N LEU A 109 3.24 4.04 -20.06
CA LEU A 109 4.28 4.76 -19.32
C LEU A 109 5.04 5.78 -20.19
N THR A 110 5.27 5.47 -21.46
CA THR A 110 6.00 6.34 -22.39
C THR A 110 5.11 7.42 -23.01
N THR A 111 3.87 7.08 -23.37
CA THR A 111 2.96 7.98 -24.09
C THR A 111 2.21 8.88 -23.12
N ALA A 112 1.55 8.28 -22.13
CA ALA A 112 0.73 9.01 -21.17
C ALA A 112 1.53 9.58 -20.00
N ARG A 113 2.77 9.12 -19.79
CA ARG A 113 3.71 9.61 -18.75
C ARG A 113 3.02 9.90 -17.41
N PRO A 114 2.39 8.89 -16.79
CA PRO A 114 1.84 9.05 -15.45
C PRO A 114 2.96 9.30 -14.43
N GLU A 115 2.64 10.05 -13.38
CA GLU A 115 3.52 10.28 -12.22
C GLU A 115 3.32 9.17 -11.17
N ALA A 116 2.14 8.55 -11.15
CA ALA A 116 1.85 7.41 -10.31
C ALA A 116 0.98 6.37 -11.04
N LEU A 117 1.17 5.10 -10.70
CA LEU A 117 0.30 3.99 -11.09
C LEU A 117 -0.52 3.48 -9.91
N LEU A 118 -1.78 3.15 -10.19
CA LEU A 118 -2.64 2.37 -9.31
C LEU A 118 -2.76 0.96 -9.90
N VAL A 119 -2.25 -0.05 -9.19
CA VAL A 119 -2.06 -1.40 -9.71
C VAL A 119 -3.17 -2.32 -9.20
N TYR A 120 -3.95 -2.84 -10.15
CA TYR A 120 -5.10 -3.75 -9.96
C TYR A 120 -4.97 -5.02 -10.82
N THR A 121 -3.77 -5.37 -11.26
CA THR A 121 -3.45 -6.64 -11.94
C THR A 121 -3.64 -7.83 -10.99
N ASN A 122 -3.41 -9.07 -11.46
CA ASN A 122 -3.30 -10.21 -10.57
C ASN A 122 -2.18 -9.98 -9.53
N THR A 123 -2.35 -10.48 -8.31
CA THR A 123 -1.33 -10.39 -7.24
C THR A 123 0.02 -10.99 -7.66
N PHE A 124 0.04 -12.02 -8.51
CA PHE A 124 1.28 -12.57 -9.06
C PHE A 124 2.03 -11.58 -9.97
N ASP A 125 1.32 -10.65 -10.61
CA ASP A 125 1.88 -9.72 -11.60
C ASP A 125 2.33 -8.39 -10.97
N HIS A 126 2.02 -8.14 -9.69
CA HIS A 126 2.34 -6.88 -9.02
C HIS A 126 3.84 -6.52 -9.12
N LEU A 127 4.75 -7.48 -8.89
CA LEU A 127 6.20 -7.23 -8.97
C LEU A 127 6.63 -6.75 -10.35
N ALA A 128 6.14 -7.37 -11.43
CA ALA A 128 6.53 -7.01 -12.79
C ALA A 128 6.12 -5.56 -13.13
N VAL A 129 4.94 -5.14 -12.67
CA VAL A 129 4.47 -3.75 -12.83
C VAL A 129 5.34 -2.78 -12.02
N ILE A 130 5.66 -3.12 -10.76
CA ILE A 130 6.50 -2.27 -9.88
C ILE A 130 7.91 -2.12 -10.45
N GLU A 131 8.54 -3.20 -10.89
CA GLU A 131 9.86 -3.13 -11.50
C GLU A 131 9.86 -2.22 -12.73
N THR A 132 8.81 -2.28 -13.54
CA THR A 132 8.68 -1.47 -14.75
C THR A 132 8.45 0.01 -14.43
N ALA A 133 7.63 0.30 -13.42
CA ALA A 133 7.41 1.66 -12.95
C ALA A 133 8.66 2.27 -12.29
N ALA A 134 9.35 1.50 -11.44
CA ALA A 134 10.55 1.94 -10.72
C ALA A 134 11.67 2.35 -11.68
N ARG A 135 11.90 1.60 -12.78
CA ARG A 135 12.88 1.98 -13.82
C ARG A 135 12.62 3.34 -14.46
N ARG A 136 11.42 3.89 -14.29
CA ARG A 136 10.97 5.16 -14.89
C ARG A 136 10.68 6.24 -13.83
N GLY A 137 10.97 5.98 -12.56
CA GLY A 137 10.69 6.90 -11.46
C GLY A 137 9.19 7.16 -11.24
N VAL A 138 8.32 6.20 -11.61
CA VAL A 138 6.87 6.33 -11.46
C VAL A 138 6.45 5.71 -10.13
N HIS A 139 5.73 6.47 -9.30
CA HIS A 139 5.25 6.00 -8.02
C HIS A 139 4.19 4.91 -8.18
N VAL A 140 4.08 3.99 -7.21
CA VAL A 140 3.13 2.88 -7.30
C VAL A 140 2.32 2.73 -6.02
N MET A 141 1.00 2.63 -6.17
CA MET A 141 0.08 2.07 -5.17
C MET A 141 -0.43 0.72 -5.69
N VAL A 142 -0.49 -0.26 -4.79
CA VAL A 142 -0.84 -1.64 -5.14
C VAL A 142 -2.12 -2.05 -4.42
N GLU A 143 -3.05 -2.63 -5.16
CA GLU A 143 -4.28 -3.17 -4.60
C GLU A 143 -4.00 -4.38 -3.71
N LYS A 144 -4.78 -4.51 -2.64
CA LYS A 144 -4.70 -5.66 -1.72
C LYS A 144 -5.29 -6.94 -2.37
N PRO A 145 -4.75 -8.14 -2.06
CA PRO A 145 -3.58 -8.38 -1.21
C PRO A 145 -2.27 -7.96 -1.89
N LEU A 146 -1.31 -7.44 -1.10
CA LEU A 146 -0.07 -6.86 -1.62
C LEU A 146 0.76 -7.87 -2.42
N ALA A 147 0.97 -9.07 -1.89
CA ALA A 147 1.86 -10.08 -2.46
C ALA A 147 1.37 -11.50 -2.14
N VAL A 148 1.87 -12.49 -2.88
CA VAL A 148 1.54 -13.91 -2.66
C VAL A 148 2.45 -14.61 -1.64
N SER A 149 3.53 -13.97 -1.22
CA SER A 149 4.46 -14.47 -0.20
C SER A 149 5.30 -13.33 0.37
N VAL A 150 5.98 -13.58 1.50
CA VAL A 150 6.95 -12.62 2.07
C VAL A 150 8.10 -12.38 1.10
N ALA A 151 8.63 -13.43 0.46
CA ALA A 151 9.69 -13.29 -0.53
C ALA A 151 9.27 -12.39 -1.71
N HIS A 152 8.02 -12.53 -2.17
CA HIS A 152 7.46 -11.66 -3.20
C HIS A 152 7.35 -10.21 -2.70
N ALA A 153 6.83 -9.97 -1.49
CA ALA A 153 6.76 -8.63 -0.92
C ALA A 153 8.15 -7.97 -0.76
N THR A 154 9.16 -8.73 -0.33
CA THR A 154 10.54 -8.25 -0.21
C THR A 154 11.13 -7.88 -1.56
N ALA A 155 10.88 -8.67 -2.61
CA ALA A 155 11.30 -8.35 -3.96
C ALA A 155 10.64 -7.05 -4.46
N MET A 156 9.35 -6.86 -4.18
CA MET A 156 8.61 -5.63 -4.52
C MET A 156 9.19 -4.40 -3.81
N ALA A 157 9.47 -4.50 -2.50
CA ALA A 157 10.08 -3.42 -1.73
C ALA A 157 11.48 -3.08 -2.26
N THR A 158 12.27 -4.10 -2.60
CA THR A 158 13.60 -3.93 -3.20
C THR A 158 13.51 -3.25 -4.56
N ALA A 159 12.53 -3.62 -5.40
CA ALA A 159 12.30 -2.97 -6.68
C ALA A 159 11.92 -1.49 -6.51
N ALA A 160 11.00 -1.20 -5.59
CA ALA A 160 10.54 0.16 -5.31
C ALA A 160 11.65 1.08 -4.77
N ALA A 161 12.59 0.55 -3.99
CA ALA A 161 13.70 1.33 -3.41
C ALA A 161 14.80 1.72 -4.43
N ARG A 162 14.77 1.18 -5.65
CA ARG A 162 15.80 1.41 -6.67
C ARG A 162 15.47 2.52 -7.68
N GLY A 163 14.26 3.08 -7.64
CA GLY A 163 13.79 4.14 -8.53
C GLY A 163 13.28 5.34 -7.75
#